data_AF-A0A368VVE5-F1
#
_entry.id   AF-A0A368VVE5-F1
#
_cell.length_a   1.000
_cell.length_b   1.000
_cell.length_c   1.000
_cell.angle_alpha   90.00
_cell.angle_beta   90.00
_cell.angle_gamma   90.00
#
_symmetry.space_group_name_H-M   'P 1'
#
loop_
_entity.id
_entity.type
_entity.pdbx_description
1 polymer ?
#
loop_
_entity_poly.entity_id
_entity_poly.type
_entity_poly.pdbx_seq_one_letter_code
_entity_poly.pdbx_strand_id
1 'polypeptide(L)'
;MDAAALNESLLAHTAGKLGLRDAAEGYAQAVHEAAEAVGVALAGVDVAGDGTRISVRPATQPELTVEWVPAAGWYLNTEDGSRAYRVTREADAAGVIPAPDTVAAWLSVLAAGDRSGHAEPPEEPTADDPALLELLVTRGAGHSSSGS
;
A
#
# COMPACT_ATOMS: atom_id res chain seq x y z
N MET A 1 -3.52 -13.91 -4.87
CA MET A 1 -2.69 -13.54 -6.02
C MET A 1 -1.28 -14.00 -5.72
N ASP A 2 -0.65 -14.68 -6.66
CA ASP A 2 0.73 -15.17 -6.50
C ASP A 2 1.74 -14.03 -6.70
N ALA A 3 2.65 -13.87 -5.74
CA ALA A 3 3.63 -12.79 -5.73
C ALA A 3 4.67 -12.91 -6.84
N ALA A 4 5.09 -14.15 -7.15
CA ALA A 4 6.06 -14.38 -8.21
C ALA A 4 5.45 -14.03 -9.57
N ALA A 5 4.21 -14.46 -9.83
CA ALA A 5 3.47 -14.12 -11.04
C ALA A 5 3.25 -12.60 -11.21
N LEU A 6 2.93 -11.88 -10.12
CA LEU A 6 2.81 -10.41 -10.16
C LEU A 6 4.15 -9.75 -10.46
N ASN A 7 5.23 -10.20 -9.82
CA ASN A 7 6.57 -9.69 -10.07
C ASN A 7 7.03 -9.95 -11.52
N GLU A 8 6.77 -11.15 -12.06
CA GLU A 8 7.05 -11.48 -13.46
C GLU A 8 6.26 -10.58 -14.42
N SER A 9 4.98 -10.35 -14.13
CA SER A 9 4.11 -9.47 -14.93
C SER A 9 4.59 -8.03 -14.91
N LEU A 10 5.01 -7.52 -13.75
CA LEU A 10 5.55 -6.16 -13.61
C LEU A 10 6.91 -5.98 -14.31
N LEU A 11 7.79 -6.98 -14.20
CA LEU A 11 9.06 -6.99 -14.94
C LEU A 11 8.82 -7.02 -16.45
N ALA A 12 7.87 -7.84 -16.93
CA ALA A 12 7.51 -7.87 -18.34
C ALA A 12 6.94 -6.51 -18.81
N HIS A 13 6.03 -5.93 -18.03
CA HIS A 13 5.39 -4.64 -18.32
C HIS A 13 6.38 -3.49 -18.38
N THR A 14 7.40 -3.50 -17.53
CA THR A 14 8.42 -2.44 -17.45
C THR A 14 9.70 -2.72 -18.24
N ALA A 15 9.73 -3.79 -19.03
CA ALA A 15 10.94 -4.28 -19.71
C ALA A 15 12.14 -4.47 -18.76
N GLY A 16 11.86 -5.00 -17.56
CA GLY A 16 12.84 -5.35 -16.53
C GLY A 16 13.33 -4.20 -15.69
N LYS A 17 12.71 -3.01 -15.78
CA LYS A 17 13.17 -1.81 -15.08
C LYS A 17 12.68 -1.71 -13.63
N LEU A 18 11.57 -2.34 -13.30
CA LEU A 18 10.94 -2.24 -11.98
C LEU A 18 10.40 -3.61 -11.56
N GLY A 19 10.91 -4.14 -10.44
CA GLY A 19 10.33 -5.31 -9.78
C GLY A 19 9.27 -4.94 -8.75
N LEU A 20 8.57 -5.95 -8.23
CA LEU A 20 7.50 -5.75 -7.23
C LEU A 20 8.05 -5.09 -5.95
N ARG A 21 9.24 -5.50 -5.53
CA ARG A 21 9.92 -4.91 -4.38
C ARG A 21 10.21 -3.43 -4.58
N ASP A 22 10.81 -3.06 -5.71
CA ASP A 22 11.13 -1.67 -6.02
C ASP A 22 9.85 -0.81 -6.02
N ALA A 23 8.77 -1.33 -6.63
CA ALA A 23 7.49 -0.65 -6.66
C ALA A 23 6.88 -0.48 -5.25
N ALA A 24 6.97 -1.52 -4.41
CA ALA A 24 6.48 -1.46 -3.03
C ALA A 24 7.30 -0.48 -2.17
N GLU A 25 8.63 -0.47 -2.30
CA GLU A 25 9.53 0.47 -1.62
C GLU A 25 9.23 1.92 -2.02
N GLY A 26 9.11 2.20 -3.32
CA GLY A 26 8.77 3.55 -3.79
C GLY A 26 7.37 4.00 -3.37
N TYR A 27 6.38 3.10 -3.38
CA TYR A 27 5.04 3.42 -2.90
C TYR A 27 5.01 3.66 -1.39
N ALA A 28 5.72 2.85 -0.61
CA ALA A 28 5.86 3.03 0.84
C ALA A 28 6.50 4.38 1.19
N GLN A 29 7.53 4.78 0.46
CA GLN A 29 8.18 6.09 0.62
C GLN A 29 7.22 7.24 0.30
N ALA A 30 6.46 7.14 -0.80
CA ALA A 30 5.47 8.17 -1.15
C ALA A 30 4.34 8.28 -0.09
N VAL A 31 3.90 7.17 0.49
CA VAL A 31 2.94 7.15 1.60
C VAL A 31 3.51 7.80 2.86
N HIS A 32 4.78 7.55 3.16
CA HIS A 32 5.47 8.19 4.28
C HIS A 32 5.53 9.70 4.10
N GLU A 33 5.97 10.19 2.94
CA GLU A 33 6.03 11.62 2.62
C GLU A 33 4.66 12.29 2.68
N ALA A 34 3.62 11.63 2.16
CA ALA A 34 2.25 12.13 2.23
C ALA A 34 1.73 12.20 3.68
N ALA A 35 2.07 11.21 4.51
CA ALA A 35 1.71 11.21 5.93
C ALA A 35 2.39 12.36 6.70
N GLU A 36 3.69 12.60 6.45
CA GLU A 36 4.41 13.73 7.04
C GLU A 36 3.81 15.08 6.61
N ALA A 37 3.43 15.22 5.33
CA ALA A 37 2.83 16.44 4.79
C ALA A 37 1.50 16.82 5.47
N VAL A 38 0.74 15.84 5.95
CA VAL A 38 -0.52 16.06 6.70
C VAL A 38 -0.34 16.01 8.22
N GLY A 39 0.90 15.95 8.72
CA GLY A 39 1.21 16.00 10.15
C GLY A 39 1.03 14.68 10.89
N VAL A 40 0.98 13.55 10.19
CA VAL A 40 0.90 12.21 10.78
C VAL A 40 2.30 11.65 10.96
N ALA A 41 2.77 11.60 12.22
CA ALA A 41 4.04 10.95 12.54
C ALA A 41 3.91 9.42 12.47
N LEU A 42 4.86 8.76 11.80
CA LEU A 42 4.94 7.30 11.71
C LEU A 42 6.07 6.78 12.62
N ALA A 43 5.79 5.76 13.42
CA ALA A 43 6.79 5.06 14.21
C ALA A 43 7.66 4.12 13.36
N GLY A 44 7.18 3.76 12.16
CA GLY A 44 7.96 3.00 11.20
C GLY A 44 7.15 2.63 9.96
N VAL A 45 7.88 2.43 8.87
CA VAL A 45 7.41 1.88 7.61
C VAL A 45 8.36 0.74 7.24
N ASP A 46 7.81 -0.45 6.99
CA ASP A 46 8.56 -1.65 6.62
C ASP A 46 8.00 -2.22 5.34
N VAL A 47 8.88 -2.71 4.46
CA VAL A 47 8.50 -3.44 3.26
C VAL A 47 9.07 -4.85 3.39
N ALA A 48 8.21 -5.85 3.26
CA ALA A 48 8.64 -7.24 3.25
C ALA A 48 9.68 -7.47 2.15
N GLY A 49 10.68 -8.32 2.41
CA GLY A 49 11.84 -8.47 1.51
C GLY A 49 11.51 -8.93 0.09
N ASP A 50 10.32 -9.47 -0.13
CA ASP A 50 9.74 -9.89 -1.42
C ASP A 50 8.81 -8.84 -2.07
N GLY A 51 8.59 -7.69 -1.42
CA GLY A 51 7.72 -6.61 -1.91
C GLY A 51 6.22 -6.88 -1.75
N THR A 52 5.83 -7.99 -1.11
CA THR A 52 4.42 -8.42 -1.06
C THR A 52 3.59 -7.71 -0.01
N ARG A 53 4.26 -6.98 0.89
CA ARG A 53 3.62 -6.30 2.01
C ARG A 53 4.35 -5.02 2.37
N ILE A 54 3.57 -3.98 2.63
CA ILE A 54 4.02 -2.76 3.32
C ILE A 54 3.33 -2.74 4.69
N SER A 55 4.07 -2.43 5.75
CA SER A 55 3.55 -2.27 7.10
C SER A 55 3.88 -0.88 7.62
N VAL A 56 2.85 -0.17 8.11
CA VAL A 56 2.94 1.18 8.66
C VAL A 56 2.40 1.19 10.08
N ARG A 57 3.09 1.90 10.98
CA ARG A 57 2.65 2.12 12.36
C ARG A 57 2.53 3.62 12.66
N PRO A 58 1.34 4.16 12.93
CA PRO A 58 1.18 5.53 13.42
C PRO A 58 1.86 5.71 14.78
N ALA A 59 2.57 6.82 14.99
CA ALA A 59 3.32 7.05 16.23
C ALA A 59 2.43 7.32 17.45
N THR A 60 1.25 7.91 17.26
CA THR A 60 0.28 8.17 18.33
C THR A 60 -0.54 6.94 18.72
N GLN A 61 -0.49 5.89 17.91
CA GLN A 61 -1.22 4.63 18.09
C GLN A 61 -0.27 3.45 17.74
N PRO A 62 0.84 3.27 18.48
CA PRO A 62 1.91 2.34 18.13
C PRO A 62 1.48 0.86 18.16
N GLU A 63 0.36 0.55 18.82
CA GLU A 63 -0.27 -0.77 18.81
C GLU A 63 -0.94 -1.10 17.47
N LEU A 64 -1.29 -0.09 16.67
CA LEU A 64 -1.93 -0.31 15.38
C LEU A 64 -0.88 -0.65 14.33
N THR A 65 -1.14 -1.73 13.60
CA THR A 65 -0.39 -2.07 12.40
C THR A 65 -1.32 -2.02 11.20
N VAL A 66 -1.06 -1.06 10.33
CA VAL A 66 -1.74 -0.87 9.06
C VAL A 66 -0.89 -1.54 7.99
N GLU A 67 -1.46 -2.48 7.25
CA GLU A 67 -0.74 -3.23 6.23
C GLU A 67 -1.35 -2.98 4.86
N TRP A 68 -0.52 -3.06 3.83
CA TRP A 68 -0.94 -3.14 2.45
C TRP A 68 -0.39 -4.41 1.83
N VAL A 69 -1.22 -5.11 1.06
CA VAL A 69 -0.78 -6.17 0.15
C VAL A 69 -1.42 -5.98 -1.21
N PRO A 70 -0.73 -6.29 -2.33
CA PRO A 70 -1.28 -6.11 -3.67
C PRO A 70 -2.61 -6.82 -3.92
N ALA A 71 -2.88 -7.92 -3.20
CA ALA A 71 -4.08 -8.73 -3.34
C ALA A 71 -5.33 -8.14 -2.65
N ALA A 72 -5.15 -7.30 -1.64
CA ALA A 72 -6.25 -6.87 -0.76
C ALA A 72 -6.22 -5.38 -0.40
N GLY A 73 -5.24 -4.64 -0.91
CA GLY A 73 -5.05 -3.23 -0.61
C GLY A 73 -4.70 -2.99 0.86
N TRP A 74 -5.05 -1.81 1.35
CA TRP A 74 -4.77 -1.36 2.71
C TRP A 74 -5.81 -1.89 3.72
N TYR A 75 -5.34 -2.41 4.85
CA TYR A 75 -6.16 -2.85 5.96
C TYR A 75 -5.49 -2.63 7.32
N LEU A 76 -6.31 -2.45 8.35
CA LEU A 76 -5.90 -2.39 9.75
C LEU A 76 -6.07 -3.79 10.37
N ASN A 77 -5.07 -4.25 11.11
CA ASN A 77 -5.22 -5.39 12.02
C ASN A 77 -5.85 -4.92 13.33
N THR A 78 -7.01 -5.48 13.68
CA THR A 78 -7.76 -5.12 14.90
C THR A 78 -7.32 -5.95 16.10
N GLU A 79 -7.71 -5.52 17.30
CA GLU A 79 -7.37 -6.20 18.56
C GLU A 79 -7.99 -7.60 18.67
N ASP A 80 -9.16 -7.83 18.05
CA ASP A 80 -9.83 -9.12 17.99
C ASP A 80 -9.26 -10.06 16.91
N GLY A 81 -8.22 -9.63 16.18
CA GLY A 81 -7.56 -10.40 15.13
C GLY A 81 -8.30 -10.37 13.78
N SER A 82 -9.40 -9.60 13.67
CA SER A 82 -10.05 -9.33 12.39
C SER A 82 -9.31 -8.23 11.61
N ARG A 83 -9.66 -8.06 10.33
CA ARG A 83 -9.11 -7.02 9.47
C ARG A 83 -10.19 -6.02 9.09
N ALA A 84 -9.84 -4.74 9.14
CA ALA A 84 -10.68 -3.65 8.65
C ALA A 84 -10.04 -3.04 7.41
N TYR A 85 -10.61 -3.29 6.25
CA TYR A 85 -10.10 -2.84 4.94
C TYR A 85 -10.50 -1.38 4.68
N ARG A 86 -9.60 -0.62 4.04
CA ARG A 86 -9.87 0.76 3.63
C ARG A 86 -10.99 0.82 2.57
N VAL A 87 -11.10 -0.21 1.74
CA VAL A 87 -12.01 -0.26 0.59
C VAL A 87 -12.99 -1.41 0.68
N THR A 88 -14.08 -1.31 -0.08
CA THR A 88 -15.13 -2.34 -0.17
C THR A 88 -14.72 -3.48 -1.08
N ARG A 89 -15.54 -4.55 -1.07
CA ARG A 89 -15.42 -5.69 -1.98
C ARG A 89 -15.39 -5.33 -3.46
N GLU A 90 -16.14 -4.32 -3.87
CA GLU A 90 -16.30 -3.91 -5.28
C GLU A 90 -15.21 -2.93 -5.76
N ALA A 91 -14.18 -2.72 -4.95
CA ALA A 91 -13.12 -1.78 -5.29
C ALA A 91 -12.26 -2.27 -6.46
N ASP A 92 -11.95 -1.35 -7.38
CA ASP A 92 -11.03 -1.59 -8.49
C ASP A 92 -9.55 -1.47 -8.05
N ALA A 93 -8.63 -1.61 -9.01
CA ALA A 93 -7.20 -1.48 -8.78
C ALA A 93 -6.79 -0.14 -8.13
N ALA A 94 -7.50 0.96 -8.39
CA ALA A 94 -7.24 2.26 -7.76
C ALA A 94 -7.75 2.32 -6.31
N GLY A 95 -8.74 1.48 -5.97
CA GLY A 95 -9.11 1.21 -4.59
C GLY A 95 -8.04 0.41 -3.83
N VAL A 96 -7.45 -0.59 -4.48
CA VAL A 96 -6.41 -1.48 -3.93
C VAL A 96 -5.06 -0.74 -3.79
N ILE A 97 -4.69 0.07 -4.77
CA ILE A 97 -3.48 0.91 -4.78
C ILE A 97 -3.89 2.39 -4.89
N PRO A 98 -4.43 2.97 -3.80
CA PRO A 98 -4.86 4.36 -3.81
C PRO A 98 -3.68 5.33 -3.95
N ALA A 99 -3.99 6.59 -4.22
CA ALA A 99 -2.98 7.64 -4.14
C ALA A 99 -2.41 7.74 -2.71
N PRO A 100 -1.11 8.06 -2.55
CA PRO A 100 -0.48 8.23 -1.23
C PRO A 100 -1.22 9.20 -0.31
N ASP A 101 -1.71 10.33 -0.83
CA ASP A 101 -2.50 11.31 -0.07
C ASP A 101 -3.77 10.71 0.54
N THR A 102 -4.39 9.79 -0.20
CA THR A 102 -5.59 9.09 0.23
C THR A 102 -5.29 8.10 1.36
N VAL A 103 -4.11 7.48 1.35
CA VAL A 103 -3.63 6.63 2.46
C VAL A 103 -3.31 7.50 3.67
N ALA A 104 -2.60 8.60 3.47
CA ALA A 104 -2.23 9.54 4.54
C ALA A 104 -3.46 10.12 5.25
N ALA A 105 -4.50 10.50 4.50
CA ALA A 105 -5.77 10.95 5.07
C ALA A 105 -6.41 9.87 5.96
N TRP A 106 -6.38 8.60 5.53
CA TRP A 106 -6.89 7.50 6.34
C TRP A 106 -6.02 7.23 7.58
N LEU A 107 -4.69 7.28 7.45
CA LEU A 107 -3.77 7.18 8.59
C LEU A 107 -4.02 8.28 9.63
N SER A 108 -4.39 9.49 9.20
CA SER A 108 -4.79 10.57 10.12
C SER A 108 -6.05 10.25 10.91
N VAL A 109 -7.03 9.60 10.29
CA VAL A 109 -8.28 9.15 10.96
C VAL A 109 -7.96 8.06 11.99
N LEU A 110 -7.14 7.08 11.60
CA LEU A 110 -6.66 6.02 12.50
C LEU A 110 -5.86 6.57 13.68
N ALA A 111 -4.97 7.54 13.42
CA ALA A 111 -4.15 8.21 14.45
C ALA A 111 -5.02 8.98 15.47
N ALA A 112 -6.21 9.44 15.07
CA ALA A 112 -7.19 10.07 15.94
C ALA A 112 -8.05 9.07 16.73
N GLY A 113 -7.88 7.76 16.51
CA GLY A 113 -8.56 6.69 17.23
C GLY A 113 -9.84 6.18 16.56
N ASP A 114 -10.21 6.71 15.39
CA ASP A 114 -11.32 6.16 14.62
C ASP A 114 -10.82 4.98 13.78
N ARG A 115 -11.26 3.77 14.15
CA ARG A 115 -10.83 2.49 13.58
C ARG A 115 -11.81 1.96 12.52
N SER A 116 -12.53 2.87 11.85
CA SER A 116 -13.50 2.50 10.82
C SER A 116 -12.83 1.87 9.59
N GLY A 117 -13.47 0.82 9.07
CA GLY A 117 -13.12 0.15 7.82
C GLY A 117 -14.19 -0.89 7.45
N HIS A 118 -13.98 -1.56 6.32
CA HIS A 118 -14.86 -2.60 5.81
C HIS A 118 -14.41 -3.99 6.29
N ALA A 119 -15.36 -4.86 6.62
CA ALA A 119 -15.05 -6.21 7.10
C ALA A 119 -14.66 -7.17 5.96
N GLU A 120 -15.22 -6.97 4.77
CA GLU A 120 -14.93 -7.80 3.59
C GLU A 120 -13.74 -7.22 2.81
N PRO A 121 -12.78 -8.07 2.37
CA PRO A 121 -11.70 -7.63 1.50
C PRO A 121 -12.24 -7.19 0.13
N PRO A 122 -11.50 -6.35 -0.62
CA PRO A 122 -11.76 -6.11 -2.04
C PRO A 122 -11.70 -7.42 -2.83
N GLU A 123 -12.34 -7.43 -3.99
CA GLU A 123 -12.13 -8.49 -4.98
C GLU A 123 -10.65 -8.51 -5.38
N GLU A 124 -10.05 -9.69 -5.33
CA GLU A 124 -8.63 -9.85 -5.56
C GLU A 124 -8.32 -9.63 -7.05
N PRO A 125 -7.45 -8.65 -7.40
CA PRO A 125 -7.05 -8.43 -8.79
C PRO A 125 -6.16 -9.56 -9.30
N THR A 126 -6.13 -9.75 -10.62
CA THR A 126 -5.20 -10.72 -11.24
C THR A 126 -3.80 -10.12 -11.35
N ALA A 127 -2.79 -10.98 -11.37
CA ALA A 127 -1.37 -10.56 -11.45
C ALA A 127 -1.03 -9.81 -12.75
N ASP A 128 -1.77 -10.09 -13.82
CA ASP A 128 -1.63 -9.51 -15.15
C ASP A 128 -2.62 -8.35 -15.41
N ASP A 129 -3.35 -7.89 -14.39
CA ASP A 129 -4.28 -6.76 -14.52
C ASP A 129 -3.50 -5.49 -14.93
N PRO A 130 -3.78 -4.91 -16.11
CA PRO A 130 -3.05 -3.76 -16.61
C PRO A 130 -3.23 -2.51 -15.74
N ALA A 131 -4.39 -2.32 -15.10
CA ALA A 131 -4.62 -1.18 -14.22
C ALA A 131 -3.81 -1.31 -12.93
N LEU A 132 -3.70 -2.52 -12.39
CA LEU A 132 -2.85 -2.81 -11.24
C LEU A 132 -1.37 -2.55 -11.56
N LEU A 133 -0.87 -3.07 -12.69
CA LEU A 133 0.51 -2.91 -13.11
C LEU A 133 0.86 -1.43 -13.36
N GLU A 134 0.00 -0.69 -14.05
CA GLU A 134 0.19 0.75 -14.28
C GLU A 134 0.23 1.55 -12.97
N LEU A 135 -0.61 1.20 -11.98
CA LEU A 135 -0.59 1.84 -10.67
C LEU A 135 0.67 1.50 -9.88
N LEU A 136 1.11 0.24 -9.88
CA LEU A 136 2.38 -0.16 -9.25
C LEU A 136 3.57 0.61 -9.85
N VAL A 137 3.61 0.76 -11.18
CA VAL A 137 4.64 1.55 -11.84
C VAL A 137 4.53 3.02 -11.46
N THR A 138 3.35 3.61 -11.58
CA THR A 138 3.15 5.05 -11.36
C THR A 138 3.40 5.46 -9.91
N ARG A 139 2.96 4.65 -8.95
CA ARG A 139 3.09 4.93 -7.51
C ARG A 139 4.44 4.46 -6.97
N GLY A 140 4.97 3.38 -7.52
CA GLY A 140 6.26 2.81 -7.14
C GLY A 140 7.47 3.50 -7.75
N ALA A 141 7.31 4.27 -8.83
CA ALA A 141 8.39 5.09 -9.41
C ALA A 141 8.71 6.35 -8.57
N GLY A 142 8.12 6.49 -7.39
CA GLY A 142 8.30 7.61 -6.46
C GLY A 142 9.77 7.98 -6.27
N HIS A 143 10.14 9.13 -6.84
CA HIS A 143 11.48 9.72 -6.91
C HIS A 143 12.58 8.81 -7.49
N SER A 144 12.58 8.71 -8.82
CA SER A 144 13.87 8.82 -9.53
C SER A 144 14.57 10.06 -8.99
N SER A 145 15.61 9.88 -8.18
CA SER A 145 16.42 10.99 -7.72
C SER A 145 16.91 11.75 -8.94
N SER A 146 16.43 12.98 -9.08
CA SER A 146 17.15 14.00 -9.85
C SER A 146 18.46 14.24 -9.09
N GLY A 147 19.46 13.43 -9.39
CA GLY A 147 20.77 13.42 -8.75
C GLY A 147 21.86 13.78 -9.76
N SER A 148 22.00 15.10 -9.96
CA SER A 148 23.21 15.89 -10.29
C SER A 148 24.18 15.39 -11.37
#